data_AF-A0A1Q3V1P3-F1
#
_entry.id   AF-A0A1Q3V1P3-F1
#
_cell.length_a   1.000
_cell.length_b   1.000
_cell.length_c   1.000
_cell.angle_alpha   90.00
_cell.angle_beta   90.00
_cell.angle_gamma   90.00
#
_symmetry.space_group_name_H-M   'P 1'
#
loop_
_entity.id
_entity.type
_entity.pdbx_description
1 polymer ?
#
loop_
_entity_poly.entity_id
_entity_poly.type
_entity_poly.pdbx_seq_one_letter_code
_entity_poly.pdbx_strand_id
1 'polypeptide(L)'
;MLGLALPALTGTLGAAIVPVLLGLMLLGGTLFERRRYKALRDVPPPGWQATRERFIDPVSGDQVVVHVEPTTGERCYVRELRRRGGDR
;
A
#
# COMPACT_ATOMS: atom_id res chain seq x y z
N MET A 1 -13.80 -10.99 -14.44
CA MET A 1 -14.35 -11.72 -15.60
C MET A 1 -15.89 -11.64 -15.71
N LEU A 2 -16.62 -11.26 -14.64
CA LEU A 2 -18.10 -11.19 -14.68
C LEU A 2 -18.69 -9.88 -15.28
N GLY A 3 -17.89 -8.85 -15.53
CA GLY A 3 -18.38 -7.53 -16.00
C GLY A 3 -18.60 -7.37 -17.50
N LEU A 4 -18.22 -8.36 -18.32
CA LEU A 4 -18.28 -8.28 -19.79
C LEU A 4 -19.31 -9.22 -20.43
N ALA A 5 -19.93 -10.12 -19.66
CA ALA A 5 -20.84 -11.12 -20.22
C ALA A 5 -22.30 -10.63 -20.39
N LEU A 6 -22.74 -9.67 -19.56
CA LEU A 6 -24.13 -9.21 -19.57
C LEU A 6 -24.53 -8.27 -20.74
N PRO A 7 -23.69 -7.33 -21.21
CA PRO A 7 -24.08 -6.39 -22.26
C PRO A 7 -24.01 -6.95 -23.68
N ALA A 8 -23.29 -8.07 -23.89
CA ALA A 8 -23.22 -8.74 -25.18
C ALA A 8 -24.55 -9.40 -25.58
N LEU A 9 -25.40 -9.76 -24.61
CA LEU A 9 -26.69 -10.41 -24.85
C LEU A 9 -27.84 -9.43 -25.19
N THR A 10 -27.68 -8.13 -24.92
CA THR A 10 -28.76 -7.13 -24.96
C THR A 10 -28.58 -6.04 -26.03
N GLY A 11 -27.49 -6.09 -26.81
CA GLY A 11 -27.23 -5.13 -27.90
C GLY A 11 -26.81 -3.73 -27.45
N THR A 12 -26.55 -3.52 -26.16
CA THR A 12 -26.17 -2.22 -25.59
C THR A 12 -24.66 -2.09 -25.43
N LEU A 13 -23.88 -2.41 -26.47
CA LEU A 13 -22.41 -2.32 -26.45
C LEU A 13 -21.93 -0.91 -26.03
N GLY A 14 -22.64 0.15 -26.45
CA GLY A 14 -22.35 1.52 -26.02
C GLY A 14 -22.53 1.76 -24.52
N ALA A 15 -23.52 1.12 -23.89
CA ALA A 15 -23.80 1.26 -22.45
C ALA A 15 -22.74 0.56 -21.58
N ALA A 16 -22.01 -0.41 -22.14
CA ALA A 16 -20.97 -1.16 -21.43
C ALA A 16 -19.62 -0.42 -21.39
N ILE A 17 -19.39 0.55 -22.27
CA ILE A 17 -18.11 1.25 -22.37
C ILE A 17 -17.81 2.02 -21.07
N VAL A 18 -18.78 2.78 -20.56
CA VAL A 18 -18.62 3.58 -19.35
C VAL A 18 -18.26 2.73 -18.12
N PRO A 19 -19.00 1.66 -17.75
CA PRO A 19 -18.63 0.84 -16.60
C PRO A 19 -17.32 0.07 -16.80
N VAL A 20 -16.98 -0.33 -18.03
CA VAL A 20 -15.67 -0.94 -18.32
C VAL A 20 -14.52 0.04 -18.09
N LEU A 21 -14.64 1.28 -18.59
CA LEU A 21 -13.63 2.33 -18.37
C LEU A 21 -13.49 2.67 -16.89
N LEU A 22 -14.60 2.80 -16.15
CA LEU A 22 -14.57 3.01 -14.70
C LEU A 22 -13.91 1.84 -13.98
N GLY A 23 -14.25 0.61 -14.35
CA GLY A 23 -13.63 -0.60 -13.79
C GLY A 23 -12.12 -0.64 -14.02
N LEU A 24 -11.66 -0.29 -15.23
CA LEU A 24 -10.24 -0.20 -15.56
C LEU A 24 -9.54 0.93 -14.78
N MET A 25 -10.19 2.09 -14.64
CA MET A 25 -9.67 3.22 -13.87
C MET A 25 -9.49 2.87 -12.40
N LEU A 26 -10.50 2.26 -11.78
CA LEU A 26 -10.45 1.82 -10.37
C LEU A 26 -9.41 0.72 -10.16
N LEU A 27 -9.35 -0.26 -11.07
CA LEU A 27 -8.35 -1.33 -11.01
C LEU A 27 -6.92 -0.78 -11.15
N GLY A 28 -6.72 0.15 -12.08
CA GLY A 28 -5.44 0.84 -12.28
C GLY A 28 -5.03 1.64 -11.05
N GLY A 29 -5.95 2.42 -10.49
CA GLY A 29 -5.73 3.19 -9.25
C GLY A 29 -5.38 2.28 -8.07
N THR A 30 -6.14 1.21 -7.87
CA THR A 30 -5.90 0.24 -6.78
C THR A 30 -4.52 -0.43 -6.92
N LEU A 31 -4.14 -0.82 -8.13
CA LEU A 31 -2.83 -1.45 -8.38
C LEU A 31 -1.68 -0.45 -8.17
N PHE A 32 -1.88 0.81 -8.57
CA PHE A 32 -0.93 1.89 -8.34
C PHE A 32 -0.77 2.18 -6.85
N GLU A 33 -1.86 2.36 -6.12
CA GLU A 33 -1.86 2.56 -4.67
C GLU A 33 -1.19 1.39 -3.95
N ARG A 34 -1.50 0.15 -4.33
CA ARG A 34 -0.89 -1.04 -3.73
C ARG A 34 0.63 -1.09 -3.91
N ARG A 35 1.15 -0.58 -5.03
CA ARG A 35 2.60 -0.46 -5.23
C ARG A 35 3.19 0.73 -4.50
N ARG A 36 2.45 1.83 -4.38
CA ARG A 36 2.95 3.09 -3.82
C ARG A 36 2.89 3.11 -2.28
N TYR A 37 1.86 2.52 -1.69
CA TYR A 37 1.76 2.27 -0.26
C TYR A 37 2.56 1.00 0.07
N LYS A 38 3.82 1.21 0.48
CA LYS A 38 4.64 0.13 1.03
C LYS A 38 4.02 -0.31 2.36
N ALA A 39 3.71 -1.60 2.47
CA ALA A 39 3.24 -2.19 3.73
C ALA A 39 4.26 -1.93 4.86
N LEU A 40 3.74 -1.77 6.09
CA LEU A 40 4.56 -1.79 7.29
C LEU A 40 5.32 -3.11 7.34
N ARG A 41 6.62 -3.02 7.60
CA ARG A 41 7.50 -4.18 7.77
C ARG A 41 7.83 -4.36 9.25
N ASP A 42 8.09 -5.59 9.66
CA ASP A 42 8.60 -5.85 11.02
C ASP A 42 10.12 -5.70 11.09
N VAL A 43 10.82 -5.87 9.95
CA VAL A 43 12.28 -5.80 9.85
C VAL A 43 12.69 -4.98 8.61
N PRO A 44 13.70 -4.09 8.70
CA PRO A 44 14.22 -3.38 7.53
C PRO A 44 14.93 -4.35 6.57
N PRO A 45 14.97 -4.05 5.26
CA PRO A 45 15.81 -4.79 4.33
C PRO A 45 17.31 -4.64 4.67
N PRO A 46 18.16 -5.59 4.25
CA PRO A 46 19.61 -5.49 4.47
C PRO A 46 20.20 -4.22 3.88
N GLY A 47 21.07 -3.54 4.64
CA GLY A 47 21.76 -2.32 4.20
C GLY A 47 20.94 -1.02 4.32
N TRP A 48 19.67 -1.10 4.72
CA TRP A 48 18.85 0.07 4.96
C TRP A 48 19.13 0.68 6.34
N GLN A 49 19.12 2.01 6.42
CA GLN A 49 19.53 2.74 7.63
C GLN A 49 18.33 3.39 8.31
N ALA A 50 18.24 3.19 9.64
CA ALA A 50 17.22 3.85 10.45
C ALA A 50 17.47 5.37 10.48
N THR A 51 16.42 6.14 10.31
CA THR A 51 16.44 7.59 10.50
C THR A 51 16.00 7.96 11.92
N ARG A 52 16.01 9.26 12.24
CA ARG A 52 15.44 9.78 13.49
C ARG A 52 13.92 9.98 13.42
N GLU A 53 13.31 9.81 12.25
CA GLU A 53 11.87 10.02 12.06
C GLU A 53 11.08 8.84 12.65
N ARG A 54 10.20 9.18 13.60
CA ARG A 54 9.28 8.23 14.26
C ARG A 54 7.87 8.79 14.27
N PHE A 55 6.88 7.94 14.08
CA PHE A 55 5.47 8.31 14.16
C PHE A 55 4.64 7.15 14.71
N ILE A 56 3.41 7.45 15.13
CA ILE A 56 2.43 6.45 15.51
C ILE A 56 1.55 6.18 14.30
N ASP A 57 1.44 4.92 13.89
CA ASP A 57 0.45 4.53 12.88
C ASP A 57 -0.96 4.72 13.46
N PRO A 58 -1.80 5.62 12.91
CA PRO A 58 -3.13 5.88 13.47
C PRO A 58 -4.08 4.68 13.37
N VAL A 59 -3.78 3.71 12.49
CA VAL A 59 -4.62 2.52 12.30
C VAL A 59 -4.30 1.44 13.34
N SER A 60 -3.02 1.10 13.52
CA SER A 60 -2.61 0.05 14.48
C SER A 60 -2.22 0.58 15.87
N GLY A 61 -1.91 1.86 16.01
CA GLY A 61 -1.37 2.46 17.24
C GLY A 61 0.12 2.17 17.48
N ASP A 62 0.78 1.49 16.55
CA ASP A 62 2.18 1.09 16.70
C ASP A 62 3.15 2.22 16.38
N GLN A 63 4.29 2.22 17.08
CA GLN A 63 5.39 3.11 16.77
C GLN A 63 6.12 2.62 15.52
N VAL A 64 6.35 3.52 14.58
CA VAL A 64 6.97 3.24 13.30
C VAL A 64 8.21 4.10 13.12
N VAL A 65 9.30 3.48 12.66
CA VAL A 65 10.57 4.13 12.35
C VAL A 65 10.79 4.10 10.85
N VAL A 66 11.14 5.25 10.28
CA VAL A 66 11.50 5.34 8.86
C VAL A 66 12.93 4.86 8.65
N HIS A 67 13.11 3.95 7.70
CA HIS A 67 14.41 3.54 7.19
C HIS A 67 14.59 4.01 5.75
N VAL A 68 15.84 4.32 5.38
CA VAL A 68 16.22 4.80 4.05
C VAL A 68 17.27 3.88 3.43
N GLU A 69 17.11 3.55 2.15
CA GLU A 69 18.16 2.92 1.36
C GLU A 69 19.19 3.97 0.94
N PRO A 70 20.47 3.82 1.31
CA PRO A 70 21.47 4.87 1.09
C PRO A 70 21.76 5.13 -0.39
N THR A 71 21.59 4.13 -1.27
CA THR A 71 21.93 4.24 -2.68
C THR A 71 20.81 4.87 -3.51
N THR A 72 19.55 4.53 -3.24
CA THR A 72 18.38 4.96 -4.04
C THR A 72 17.58 6.08 -3.38
N GLY A 73 17.76 6.28 -2.06
CA GLY A 73 16.92 7.17 -1.26
C GLY A 73 15.52 6.61 -0.98
N GLU A 74 15.24 5.35 -1.33
CA GLU A 74 13.93 4.75 -1.06
C GLU A 74 13.65 4.69 0.45
N ARG A 75 12.38 4.89 0.82
CA ARG A 75 11.91 4.84 2.21
C ARG A 75 11.12 3.57 2.47
N CYS A 76 11.25 3.01 3.68
CA CYS A 76 10.37 1.97 4.19
C CYS A 76 10.06 2.23 5.67
N TYR A 77 8.94 1.67 6.11
CA TYR A 77 8.35 1.94 7.42
C TYR A 77 8.38 0.66 8.23
N VAL A 78 9.11 0.68 9.35
CA VAL A 78 9.34 -0.50 10.18
C VAL A 78 8.67 -0.33 11.52
N ARG A 79 7.89 -1.33 11.94
CA ARG A 79 7.27 -1.37 13.27
C ARG A 79 8.35 -1.51 14.33
N GLU A 80 8.42 -0.56 15.24
CA GLU A 80 9.26 -0.66 16.41
C GLU A 80 8.45 -1.38 17.49
N LEU A 81 8.78 -2.65 17.75
CA LEU A 81 8.22 -3.34 18.90
C LEU A 81 8.58 -2.51 20.14
N ARG A 82 7.57 -1.90 20.76
CA ARG A 82 7.70 -1.27 22.06
C ARG A 82 8.27 -2.34 22.99
N ARG A 83 9.57 -2.25 23.33
CA ARG A 83 10.09 -2.98 24.49
C ARG A 83 9.24 -2.49 25.65
N ARG A 84 8.25 -3.28 26.08
CA ARG A 84 7.58 -3.04 27.35
C ARG A 84 8.71 -2.92 28.36
N GLY A 85 8.87 -1.72 28.91
CA GLY A 85 9.85 -1.47 29.93
C GLY A 85 9.74 -2.56 30.97
N GLY A 86 10.89 -3.16 31.30
CA GLY A 86 11.01 -3.92 32.52
C GLY A 86 10.67 -2.97 33.65
N ASP A 87 9.51 -3.20 34.26
CA ASP A 87 9.22 -2.68 35.59
C ASP A 87 10.23 -3.37 36.52
N ARG A 88 11.11 -2.54 37.08
CA ARG A 88 11.91 -2.87 38.26
C ARG A 88 11.04 -2.69 39.49
#